data_AF-A0A821A678-F1
#
_entry.id   AF-A0A821A678-F1
#
_cell.length_a   1.000
_cell.length_b   1.000
_cell.length_c   1.000
_cell.angle_alpha   90.00
_cell.angle_beta   90.00
_cell.angle_gamma   90.00
#
_symmetry.space_group_name_H-M   'P 1'
#
loop_
_entity.id
_entity.type
_entity.pdbx_description
1 polymer ?
#
loop_
_entity_poly.entity_id
_entity_poly.type
_entity_poly.pdbx_seq_one_letter_code
_entity_poly.pdbx_strand_id
1 'polypeptide(L)'
;MLILPPYQRRGHGRCLLTAIYNDLRKDSRIQDITGEDPSDEFIPLSDLVSLELCHKYLPDLFLKESILKTSRLTKEMIDYARDVCKLTK
;
A
#
# COMPACT_ATOMS: atom_id res chain seq x y z
N MET A 1 -9.18 -5.72 -11.24
CA MET A 1 -10.17 -4.80 -10.59
C MET A 1 -10.98 -4.09 -11.66
N LEU A 2 -12.30 -3.92 -11.49
CA LEU A 2 -13.16 -3.25 -12.48
C LEU A 2 -13.90 -2.06 -11.86
N ILE A 3 -13.81 -0.90 -12.52
CA ILE A 3 -14.68 0.25 -12.29
C ILE A 3 -15.43 0.49 -13.61
N LEU A 4 -16.76 0.52 -13.56
CA LEU A 4 -17.56 0.71 -14.78
C LEU A 4 -17.21 2.05 -15.44
N PRO A 5 -17.18 2.12 -16.79
CA PRO A 5 -16.76 3.31 -17.53
C PRO A 5 -17.31 4.66 -17.03
N PRO A 6 -18.61 4.83 -16.70
CA PRO A 6 -19.12 6.12 -16.24
C PRO A 6 -18.57 6.57 -14.87
N TYR A 7 -17.96 5.67 -14.10
CA TYR A 7 -17.40 5.93 -12.77
C TYR A 7 -15.86 5.94 -12.77
N GLN A 8 -15.20 5.85 -13.93
CA GLN A 8 -13.74 5.93 -13.99
C GLN A 8 -13.24 7.37 -13.75
N ARG A 9 -11.97 7.50 -13.34
CA ARG A 9 -11.28 8.78 -13.10
C ARG A 9 -11.91 9.70 -12.04
N ARG A 10 -12.72 9.15 -11.14
CA ARG A 10 -13.35 9.88 -10.01
C ARG A 10 -12.88 9.40 -8.62
N GLY A 11 -11.77 8.66 -8.57
CA GLY A 11 -11.22 8.13 -7.32
C GLY A 11 -11.83 6.82 -6.82
N HIS A 12 -12.86 6.26 -7.48
CA HIS A 12 -13.51 5.02 -7.04
C HIS A 12 -12.56 3.82 -6.95
N GLY A 13 -11.63 3.67 -7.91
CA GLY A 13 -10.61 2.62 -7.86
C GLY A 13 -9.72 2.72 -6.62
N ARG A 14 -9.29 3.94 -6.28
CA ARG A 14 -8.51 4.22 -5.05
C ARG A 14 -9.33 3.87 -3.82
N CYS A 15 -10.56 4.37 -3.70
CA CYS A 15 -11.42 4.09 -2.56
C CYS A 15 -11.66 2.58 -2.37
N LEU A 16 -11.94 1.86 -3.46
CA LEU A 16 -12.17 0.42 -3.43
C LEU A 16 -10.92 -0.32 -2.97
N LEU A 17 -9.76 -0.03 -3.57
CA LEU A 17 -8.51 -0.69 -3.22
C LEU A 17 -8.10 -0.38 -1.78
N THR A 18 -8.20 0.87 -1.34
CA THR A 18 -7.96 1.27 0.05
C THR A 18 -8.88 0.53 1.04
N ALA A 19 -10.15 0.32 0.69
CA ALA A 19 -11.08 -0.44 1.53
C ALA A 19 -10.65 -1.90 1.66
N ILE A 20 -10.29 -2.55 0.55
CA ILE A 20 -9.77 -3.93 0.52
C ILE A 20 -8.54 -4.07 1.42
N TYR A 21 -7.53 -3.21 1.24
CA TYR A 21 -6.32 -3.24 2.08
C TYR A 21 -6.61 -2.98 3.57
N ASN A 22 -7.52 -2.06 3.88
CA ASN A 22 -7.87 -1.75 5.27
C ASN A 22 -8.58 -2.90 5.98
N ASP A 23 -9.29 -3.74 5.23
CA ASP A 23 -9.91 -4.95 5.75
C ASP A 23 -8.87 -6.06 5.90
N LEU A 24 -8.21 -6.42 4.80
CA LEU A 24 -7.30 -7.56 4.75
C LEU A 24 -6.07 -7.42 5.65
N ARG A 25 -5.49 -6.21 5.83
CA ARG A 25 -4.29 -6.07 6.68
C ARG A 25 -4.55 -6.39 8.15
N LYS A 26 -5.81 -6.32 8.60
CA LYS A 26 -6.20 -6.63 9.99
C LYS A 26 -6.30 -8.13 10.23
N ASP A 27 -6.38 -8.92 9.17
CA ASP A 27 -6.44 -10.37 9.26
C ASP A 27 -5.03 -10.95 9.38
N SER A 28 -4.73 -11.51 10.55
CA SER A 28 -3.41 -12.12 10.83
C SER A 28 -3.12 -13.37 10.00
N ARG A 29 -4.12 -13.92 9.31
CA ARG A 29 -3.96 -15.06 8.40
C ARG A 29 -3.44 -14.64 7.02
N ILE A 30 -3.51 -13.34 6.70
CA ILE A 30 -3.04 -12.80 5.43
C ILE A 30 -1.55 -12.43 5.55
N GLN A 31 -0.75 -13.01 4.66
CA GLN A 31 0.69 -12.75 4.59
C GLN A 31 0.99 -11.47 3.80
N ASP A 32 0.48 -11.37 2.57
CA ASP A 32 0.62 -10.24 1.68
C ASP A 32 -0.56 -10.15 0.70
N ILE A 33 -0.72 -8.99 0.06
CA ILE A 33 -1.79 -8.71 -0.91
C ILE A 33 -1.16 -8.51 -2.28
N THR A 34 -1.52 -9.38 -3.24
CA THR A 34 -0.98 -9.38 -4.60
C THR A 34 -2.06 -9.06 -5.63
N GLY A 35 -1.64 -8.61 -6.81
CA GLY A 35 -2.49 -8.50 -8.00
C GLY A 35 -2.18 -9.63 -8.98
N GLU A 36 -3.20 -10.34 -9.46
CA GLU A 36 -3.08 -11.29 -10.57
C GLU A 36 -2.93 -10.51 -11.87
N ASP A 37 -1.80 -10.68 -12.57
CA ASP A 37 -1.45 -10.03 -13.84
C ASP A 37 -1.86 -8.54 -13.90
N PRO A 38 -1.27 -7.68 -13.04
CA PRO A 38 -1.70 -6.30 -12.90
C PRO A 38 -1.51 -5.53 -14.22
N SER A 39 -2.55 -4.81 -14.64
CA SER A 39 -2.46 -3.95 -15.82
C SER A 39 -1.59 -2.72 -15.57
N ASP A 40 -1.07 -2.13 -16.64
CA ASP A 40 -0.25 -0.90 -16.57
C ASP A 40 -0.97 0.26 -15.87
N GLU A 41 -2.30 0.33 -15.97
CA GLU A 41 -3.10 1.35 -15.27
C GLU A 41 -3.32 1.03 -13.79
N PHE A 42 -3.25 -0.25 -13.40
CA PHE A 42 -3.44 -0.69 -12.02
C PHE A 42 -2.19 -0.45 -11.16
N ILE A 43 -0.99 -0.62 -11.73
CA ILE A 43 0.28 -0.48 -11.00
C ILE A 43 0.39 0.88 -10.29
N PRO A 44 0.21 2.04 -10.96
CA PRO A 44 0.31 3.34 -10.30
C PRO A 44 -0.75 3.56 -9.21
N LEU A 45 -1.94 2.99 -9.40
CA LEU A 45 -3.00 3.05 -8.41
C LEU A 45 -2.64 2.25 -7.15
N SER A 46 -2.09 1.06 -7.34
CA SER A 46 -1.62 0.20 -6.25
C SER A 46 -0.48 0.85 -5.48
N ASP A 47 0.48 1.46 -6.18
CA ASP A 47 1.60 2.18 -5.56
C ASP A 47 1.12 3.36 -4.71
N LEU A 48 0.19 4.16 -5.26
CA LEU A 48 -0.40 5.29 -4.53
C LEU A 48 -1.10 4.81 -3.25
N VAL A 49 -1.95 3.79 -3.34
CA VAL A 49 -2.67 3.27 -2.18
C VAL A 49 -1.71 2.69 -1.14
N SER A 50 -0.67 1.97 -1.59
CA SER A 50 0.36 1.41 -0.71
C SER A 50 1.12 2.50 0.05
N LEU A 51 1.51 3.58 -0.63
CA LEU A 51 2.15 4.74 -0.01
C LEU A 51 1.25 5.42 1.02
N GLU A 52 -0.04 5.60 0.71
CA GLU A 52 -1.01 6.20 1.63
C GLU A 52 -1.21 5.34 2.89
N LEU A 53 -1.22 4.01 2.75
CA LEU A 53 -1.29 3.09 3.87
C LEU A 53 -0.03 3.17 4.73
N CYS A 54 1.15 3.14 4.10
CA CYS A 54 2.42 3.30 4.80
C CYS A 54 2.50 4.63 5.56
N HIS A 55 2.15 5.74 4.92
CA HIS A 55 2.13 7.04 5.61
C HIS A 55 1.16 7.03 6.80
N LYS A 56 -0.01 6.39 6.65
CA LYS A 56 -1.04 6.36 7.68
C LYS A 56 -0.68 5.47 8.88
N TYR A 57 -0.11 4.30 8.64
CA TYR A 57 0.12 3.28 9.68
C TYR A 57 1.57 3.18 10.13
N LEU A 58 2.50 3.82 9.42
CA LEU A 58 3.93 3.83 9.74
C LEU A 58 4.48 5.27 9.82
N PRO A 59 3.82 6.20 10.55
CA PRO A 59 4.21 7.61 10.57
C PRO A 59 5.68 7.81 10.96
N ASP A 60 6.21 6.96 11.84
CA ASP A 60 7.59 7.00 12.32
C ASP A 60 8.63 6.75 11.22
N LEU A 61 8.30 5.95 10.21
CA LEU A 61 9.17 5.71 9.05
C LEU A 61 9.24 6.93 8.12
N PHE A 62 8.22 7.77 8.12
CA PHE A 62 8.13 8.97 7.27
C PHE A 62 8.57 10.25 7.99
N LEU A 63 9.03 10.16 9.25
CA LEU A 63 9.62 11.29 9.96
C LEU A 63 10.91 11.73 9.26
N LYS A 64 11.07 13.05 9.09
CA LYS A 64 12.27 13.65 8.50
C LYS A 64 13.55 13.15 9.16
N GLU A 65 13.54 12.98 10.49
CA GLU A 65 14.68 12.46 11.23
C GLU A 65 15.01 11.01 10.88
N SER A 66 14.01 10.14 10.75
CA SER A 66 14.17 8.74 10.35
C SER A 66 14.73 8.62 8.93
N ILE A 67 14.24 9.46 8.02
CA ILE A 67 14.69 9.53 6.63
C ILE A 67 16.10 10.10 6.52
N LEU A 68 16.46 11.11 7.33
CA LEU A 68 17.77 11.75 7.28
C LEU A 68 18.87 10.96 8.00
N LYS A 69 18.54 10.15 9.02
CA LYS A 69 19.49 9.31 9.75
C LYS A 69 20.04 8.16 8.93
N THR A 70 19.32 7.74 7.89
CA THR A 70 19.63 6.53 7.13
C THR A 70 19.54 6.83 5.65
N SER A 71 20.64 6.63 4.90
CA SER A 71 20.65 6.85 3.44
C SER A 71 19.80 5.84 2.66
N ARG A 72 19.36 4.77 3.33
CA ARG A 72 18.52 3.68 2.79
C ARG A 72 17.60 3.13 3.90
N LEU A 73 16.46 2.56 3.50
CA LEU A 73 15.61 1.79 4.39
C LEU A 73 16.37 0.55 4.89
N THR A 74 16.33 0.31 6.20
CA THR A 74 16.90 -0.91 6.79
C THR A 74 15.98 -2.11 6.56
N LYS A 75 16.52 -3.32 6.73
CA LYS A 75 15.72 -4.55 6.59
C LYS A 75 14.57 -4.59 7.60
N GLU A 76 14.81 -4.11 8.82
CA GLU A 76 13.81 -4.05 9.88
C GLU A 76 12.66 -3.10 9.52
N MET A 77 12.97 -1.94 8.93
CA MET A 77 11.95 -1.00 8.45
C MET A 77 11.08 -1.62 7.35
N ILE A 78 11.71 -2.37 6.44
CA ILE A 78 11.01 -3.07 5.35
C ILE A 78 10.13 -4.18 5.90
N ASP A 79 10.65 -5.02 6.79
CA ASP A 79 9.90 -6.14 7.36
C ASP A 79 8.74 -5.65 8.24
N TYR A 80 8.93 -4.54 8.98
CA TYR A 80 7.85 -3.86 9.70
C TYR A 80 6.77 -3.33 8.75
N ALA A 81 7.16 -2.68 7.65
CA ALA A 81 6.22 -2.18 6.66
C ALA A 81 5.43 -3.32 5.99
N ARG A 82 6.07 -4.44 5.69
CA ARG A 82 5.42 -5.64 5.15
C ARG A 82 4.41 -6.21 6.12
N ASP A 83 4.74 -6.29 7.41
CA ASP A 83 3.80 -6.85 8.38
C ASP A 83 2.57 -5.96 8.59
N VAL A 84 2.76 -4.64 8.67
CA VAL A 84 1.66 -3.70 8.92
C VAL A 84 0.79 -3.43 7.69
N CYS A 85 1.41 -3.29 6.51
CA CYS A 85 0.73 -2.93 5.27
C CYS A 85 0.44 -4.11 4.34
N LYS A 86 0.96 -5.31 4.64
CA LYS A 86 0.81 -6.54 3.83
C LYS A 86 1.25 -6.36 2.38
N LEU A 87 2.35 -5.63 2.16
CA LEU A 87 2.92 -5.35 0.84
C LEU A 87 3.82 -6.49 0.35
N THR A 88 3.73 -6.81 -0.94
CA THR A 88 4.57 -7.80 -1.62
C THR A 88 5.99 -7.26 -1.91
N LYS A 89 6.92 -8.19 -2.20
CA LYS A 89 8.37 -7.99 -2.34
C LYS A 89 8.80 -7.14 -3.53
#